data_AF-A0A8K0W2D2-F1
#
_entry.id   AF-A0A8K0W2D2-F1
#
_cell.length_a   1.000
_cell.length_b   1.000
_cell.length_c   1.000
_cell.angle_alpha   90.00
_cell.angle_beta   90.00
_cell.angle_gamma   90.00
#
_symmetry.space_group_name_H-M   'P 1'
#
loop_
_entity.id
_entity.type
_entity.pdbx_description
1 polymer ?
#
loop_
_entity_poly.entity_id
_entity_poly.type
_entity_poly.pdbx_seq_one_letter_code
_entity_poly.pdbx_strand_id
1 'polypeptide(L)'
;MTLDDASNVEIIPMLSLGDKVGGSGSAMRSCVKDLVKLYASLLNAGKHQLESGTISAPGSPLKQVPFLWSPKISMNTITYRETSYALGWARVQTPGSMGAVGINPTLLAPSQIPLVGRGVHSGVILYHQGCKPGNLAAINLVPEIRGAVLVITNSLALNDAADWLGELYLEAYLDVKQRNDYVLFEQMSARNALDWYRTEPEYRRKTRNFLHIFRLMMPRCVASQIKLRFKLYSLFRSSHSPVGPAGG
;
A
#
# COMPACT_ATOMS: atom_id res chain seq x y z
N MET A 1 -19.26 -7.06 3.91
CA MET A 1 -19.07 -8.40 3.29
C MET A 1 -20.46 -8.95 3.01
N THR A 2 -20.66 -9.71 1.95
CA THR A 2 -21.98 -10.28 1.61
C THR A 2 -22.00 -11.78 1.87
N LEU A 3 -23.11 -12.30 2.38
CA LEU A 3 -23.35 -13.76 2.48
C LEU A 3 -23.68 -14.35 1.09
N ASP A 4 -23.89 -15.66 1.05
CA ASP A 4 -24.20 -16.44 -0.16
C ASP A 4 -25.45 -15.94 -0.89
N ASP A 5 -26.37 -15.27 -0.19
CA ASP A 5 -27.59 -14.66 -0.71
C ASP A 5 -27.41 -13.18 -1.10
N ALA A 6 -26.18 -12.69 -1.12
CA ALA A 6 -25.81 -11.29 -1.31
C ALA A 6 -26.36 -10.34 -0.22
N SER A 7 -26.91 -10.85 0.88
CA SER A 7 -27.32 -10.02 2.01
C SER A 7 -26.09 -9.40 2.67
N ASN A 8 -26.25 -8.15 3.11
CA ASN A 8 -25.19 -7.42 3.78
C ASN A 8 -25.01 -7.95 5.20
N VAL A 9 -23.77 -8.29 5.55
CA VAL A 9 -23.40 -8.52 6.95
C VAL A 9 -22.54 -7.37 7.44
N GLU A 10 -22.94 -6.84 8.59
CA GLU A 10 -22.16 -5.87 9.32
C GLU A 10 -20.85 -6.50 9.77
N ILE A 11 -19.74 -5.91 9.34
CA ILE A 11 -18.43 -6.24 9.89
C ILE A 11 -18.25 -5.36 11.11
N ILE A 12 -18.33 -5.98 12.30
CA ILE A 12 -18.03 -5.28 13.55
C ILE A 12 -16.55 -4.83 13.48
N PRO A 13 -16.25 -3.52 13.53
CA PRO A 13 -14.87 -3.07 13.51
C PRO A 13 -14.10 -3.64 14.70
N MET A 14 -12.90 -4.13 14.41
CA MET A 14 -12.00 -4.71 15.39
C MET A 14 -11.71 -3.70 16.50
N LEU A 15 -12.25 -3.95 17.70
CA LEU A 15 -11.84 -3.33 18.96
C LEU A 15 -11.73 -1.78 18.92
N SER A 16 -12.64 -1.12 18.22
CA SER A 16 -12.62 0.34 18.00
C SER A 16 -13.47 1.15 19.00
N LEU A 17 -13.93 0.53 20.10
CA LEU A 17 -14.81 1.14 21.10
C LEU A 17 -14.15 1.11 22.49
N GLY A 18 -14.15 2.26 23.17
CA GLY A 18 -13.58 2.45 24.52
C GLY A 18 -12.05 2.54 24.55
N ASP A 19 -11.45 2.32 25.73
CA ASP A 19 -9.99 2.37 25.98
C ASP A 19 -9.22 1.16 25.42
N LYS A 20 -9.70 0.59 24.31
CA LYS A 20 -9.14 -0.63 23.72
C LYS A 20 -8.06 -0.29 22.69
N VAL A 21 -6.97 -1.06 22.73
CA VAL A 21 -5.76 -0.92 21.87
C VAL A 21 -6.06 -0.98 20.36
N GLY A 22 -7.22 -1.53 19.96
CA GLY A 22 -7.63 -1.59 18.55
C GLY A 22 -7.77 -0.22 17.89
N GLY A 23 -8.12 0.81 18.67
CA GLY A 23 -8.21 2.20 18.24
C GLY A 23 -6.93 2.69 17.55
N SER A 24 -5.83 2.70 18.30
CA SER A 24 -4.53 3.20 17.85
C SER A 24 -3.82 2.27 16.87
N GLY A 25 -4.05 0.96 16.97
CA GLY A 25 -3.35 -0.02 16.14
C GLY A 25 -3.95 -0.23 14.74
N SER A 26 -5.26 -0.02 14.55
CA SER A 26 -5.93 -0.55 13.35
C SER A 26 -7.31 0.01 13.02
N ALA A 27 -7.87 0.92 13.82
CA ALA A 27 -9.26 1.37 13.66
C ALA A 27 -9.42 2.68 12.88
N MET A 28 -8.34 3.28 12.38
CA MET A 28 -8.41 4.52 11.62
C MET A 28 -9.20 4.31 10.32
N ARG A 29 -10.21 5.15 10.12
CA ARG A 29 -10.98 5.26 8.89
C ARG A 29 -10.72 6.62 8.27
N SER A 30 -10.60 6.66 6.95
CA SER A 30 -10.37 7.90 6.21
C SER A 30 -10.97 7.79 4.80
N CYS A 31 -10.84 8.87 4.03
CA CYS A 31 -11.16 8.90 2.62
C CYS A 31 -9.96 9.44 1.84
N VAL A 32 -9.94 9.23 0.52
CA VAL A 32 -8.83 9.69 -0.35
C VAL A 32 -8.59 11.20 -0.18
N LYS A 33 -9.65 12.01 -0.06
CA LYS A 33 -9.54 13.47 0.13
C LYS A 33 -8.74 13.84 1.39
N ASP A 34 -8.96 13.13 2.48
CA ASP A 34 -8.29 13.42 3.75
C ASP A 34 -6.89 12.81 3.80
N LEU A 35 -6.68 11.61 3.24
CA LEU A 35 -5.35 11.02 3.13
C LEU A 35 -4.42 11.83 2.24
N VAL A 36 -4.92 12.41 1.14
CA VAL A 36 -4.14 13.33 0.30
C VAL A 36 -3.68 14.54 1.11
N LYS A 37 -4.56 15.14 1.92
CA LYS A 37 -4.18 16.26 2.81
C LYS A 37 -3.15 15.83 3.86
N LEU A 38 -3.37 14.67 4.49
CA LEU A 38 -2.48 14.12 5.51
C LEU A 38 -1.08 13.89 4.94
N TYR A 39 -0.96 13.16 3.84
CA TYR A 39 0.33 12.80 3.28
C TYR A 39 1.02 13.98 2.59
N ALA A 40 0.28 14.91 1.98
CA ALA A 40 0.86 16.17 1.51
C ALA A 40 1.45 16.97 2.67
N SER A 41 0.73 17.08 3.80
CA SER A 41 1.23 17.75 5.01
C SER A 41 2.44 17.02 5.59
N LEU A 42 2.42 15.69 5.65
CA LEU A 42 3.53 14.86 6.16
C LEU A 42 4.79 15.02 5.31
N LEU A 43 4.66 14.98 3.98
CA LEU A 43 5.77 15.15 3.05
C LEU A 43 6.37 16.56 3.13
N ASN A 44 5.52 17.59 3.18
CA ASN A 44 5.98 18.99 3.30
C ASN A 44 6.64 19.25 4.67
N ALA A 45 6.07 18.75 5.76
CA ALA A 45 6.64 18.89 7.09
C ALA A 45 7.97 18.15 7.22
N GLY A 46 8.06 16.93 6.67
CA GLY A 46 9.30 16.16 6.64
C GLY A 46 10.39 16.84 5.83
N LYS A 47 10.09 17.34 4.64
CA LYS A 47 11.03 18.13 3.83
C LYS A 47 11.56 19.34 4.61
N HIS A 48 10.65 20.17 5.13
CA HIS A 48 11.04 21.35 5.89
C HIS A 48 11.96 20.98 7.06
N GLN A 49 11.56 20.01 7.89
CA GLN A 49 12.32 19.60 9.08
C GLN A 49 13.68 18.98 8.74
N LEU A 50 13.81 18.27 7.61
CA LEU A 50 15.10 17.76 7.12
C LEU A 50 16.02 18.88 6.65
N GLU A 51 15.50 19.86 5.91
CA GLU A 51 16.30 20.95 5.33
C GLU A 51 16.69 22.01 6.37
N SER A 52 15.81 22.33 7.31
CA SER A 52 16.05 23.33 8.35
C SER A 52 16.73 22.78 9.61
N GLY A 53 16.77 21.46 9.78
CA GLY A 53 17.19 20.82 11.04
C GLY A 53 16.24 21.07 12.22
N THR A 54 15.02 21.59 11.99
CA THR A 54 14.04 21.83 13.06
C THR A 54 13.14 20.62 13.29
N ILE A 55 12.51 20.54 14.47
CA ILE A 55 11.58 19.44 14.81
C ILE A 55 10.11 19.75 14.48
N SER A 56 9.84 20.90 13.87
CA SER A 56 8.51 21.37 13.49
C SER A 56 8.57 22.19 12.21
N ALA A 57 7.43 22.32 11.53
CA ALA A 57 7.25 23.16 10.35
C ALA A 57 6.14 24.19 10.61
N PRO A 58 6.26 25.44 10.15
CA PRO A 58 5.23 26.46 10.30
C PRO A 58 3.87 25.99 9.79
N GLY A 59 2.81 26.16 10.60
CA GLY A 59 1.44 25.79 10.23
C GLY A 59 1.17 24.28 10.13
N SER A 60 2.16 23.41 10.38
CA SER A 60 1.95 21.96 10.41
C SER A 60 1.80 21.45 11.85
N PRO A 61 0.80 20.61 12.15
CA PRO A 61 0.72 19.93 13.43
C PRO A 61 1.74 18.78 13.56
N LEU A 62 2.40 18.39 12.46
CA LEU A 62 3.31 17.25 12.42
C LEU A 62 4.70 17.66 12.89
N LYS A 63 5.20 16.97 13.91
CA LYS A 63 6.50 17.22 14.54
C LYS A 63 7.39 15.99 14.43
N GLN A 64 8.70 16.21 14.46
CA GLN A 64 9.72 15.16 14.46
C GLN A 64 9.54 14.16 13.31
N VAL A 65 9.08 14.63 12.14
CA VAL A 65 8.86 13.78 10.96
C VAL A 65 10.14 13.04 10.54
N PRO A 66 11.35 13.65 10.57
CA PRO A 66 12.59 12.91 10.32
C PRO A 66 12.79 11.73 11.28
N PHE A 67 12.42 11.88 12.55
CA PHE A 67 12.50 10.79 13.52
C PHE A 67 11.47 9.69 13.22
N LEU A 68 10.24 10.05 12.82
CA LEU A 68 9.22 9.08 12.39
C LEU A 68 9.66 8.27 11.17
N TRP A 69 10.38 8.90 10.25
CA TRP A 69 10.92 8.24 9.05
C TRP A 69 12.24 7.52 9.28
N SER A 70 12.97 7.81 10.36
CA SER A 70 14.29 7.20 10.61
C SER A 70 14.20 5.68 10.83
N PRO A 71 15.23 4.92 10.41
CA PRO A 71 15.16 3.46 10.39
C PRO A 71 15.26 2.94 11.82
N LYS A 72 14.37 2.03 12.23
CA LYS A 72 14.33 1.49 13.60
C LYS A 72 14.65 0.01 13.66
N ILE A 73 14.16 -0.77 12.69
CA ILE A 73 14.30 -2.23 12.66
C ILE A 73 14.73 -2.64 11.25
N SER A 74 15.72 -3.53 11.11
CA SER A 74 16.03 -4.12 9.79
C SER A 74 14.94 -5.12 9.40
N MET A 75 14.41 -5.06 8.17
CA MET A 75 13.31 -5.94 7.75
C MET A 75 13.75 -7.18 6.97
N ASN A 76 14.87 -7.12 6.27
CA ASN A 76 15.30 -8.17 5.36
C ASN A 76 16.71 -8.68 5.69
N THR A 77 17.10 -9.76 5.00
CA THR A 77 18.49 -10.24 4.90
C THR A 77 19.43 -9.12 4.47
N ILE A 78 20.70 -9.20 4.88
CA ILE A 78 21.73 -8.20 4.56
C ILE A 78 21.81 -8.01 3.03
N THR A 79 21.44 -6.82 2.55
CA THR A 79 21.64 -6.39 1.16
C THR A 79 22.39 -5.05 1.13
N TYR A 80 22.91 -4.68 -0.04
CA TYR A 80 23.52 -3.36 -0.23
C TYR A 80 22.52 -2.19 -0.23
N ARG A 81 21.21 -2.48 -0.30
CA ARG A 81 20.15 -1.47 -0.31
C ARG A 81 19.42 -1.46 1.01
N GLU A 82 19.03 -0.28 1.46
CA GLU A 82 18.29 -0.16 2.71
C GLU A 82 16.95 -0.90 2.61
N THR A 83 16.66 -1.74 3.61
CA THR A 83 15.28 -2.14 3.91
C THR A 83 15.08 -2.17 5.42
N SER A 84 14.19 -1.32 5.92
CA SER A 84 14.00 -1.11 7.35
C SER A 84 12.54 -0.80 7.67
N TYR A 85 12.16 -0.95 8.93
CA TYR A 85 10.89 -0.48 9.45
C TYR A 85 11.17 0.73 10.35
N ALA A 86 10.49 1.83 10.06
CA ALA A 86 10.46 3.04 10.86
C ALA A 86 9.22 3.05 11.77
N LEU A 87 8.87 4.20 12.34
CA LEU A 87 7.69 4.30 13.20
C LEU A 87 6.42 4.31 12.34
N GLY A 88 5.87 3.12 12.11
CA GLY A 88 4.64 2.91 11.33
C GLY A 88 4.83 2.96 9.82
N TRP A 89 6.06 2.79 9.33
CA TRP A 89 6.38 2.78 7.89
C TRP A 89 7.42 1.73 7.58
N ALA A 90 7.14 0.86 6.62
CA ALA A 90 8.19 0.10 5.97
C ALA A 90 8.96 1.01 5.03
N ARG A 91 10.26 0.75 4.87
CA ARG A 91 11.20 1.54 4.08
C ARG A 91 11.96 0.63 3.16
N VAL A 92 12.08 1.04 1.91
CA VAL A 92 12.91 0.34 0.92
C VAL A 92 13.62 1.35 0.03
N GLN A 93 14.89 1.10 -0.27
CA GLN A 93 15.62 1.82 -1.30
C GLN A 93 15.43 1.13 -2.66
N THR A 94 15.02 1.88 -3.69
CA THR A 94 14.80 1.34 -5.04
C THR A 94 16.11 1.05 -5.79
N PRO A 95 16.15 0.04 -6.68
CA PRO A 95 15.16 -1.02 -6.81
C PRO A 95 15.13 -1.93 -5.58
N GLY A 96 13.94 -2.29 -5.09
CA GLY A 96 13.80 -3.13 -3.91
C GLY A 96 12.45 -3.82 -3.84
N SER A 97 12.37 -4.93 -3.10
CA SER A 97 11.11 -5.65 -2.88
C SER A 97 10.24 -4.92 -1.86
N MET A 98 8.96 -4.78 -2.18
CA MET A 98 7.93 -4.22 -1.32
C MET A 98 6.97 -5.32 -0.84
N GLY A 99 5.85 -4.97 -0.21
CA GLY A 99 4.88 -5.95 0.27
C GLY A 99 5.18 -6.61 1.62
N ALA A 100 6.33 -6.34 2.26
CA ALA A 100 6.80 -7.11 3.41
C ALA A 100 5.90 -7.05 4.67
N VAL A 101 5.07 -6.02 4.82
CA VAL A 101 4.08 -5.93 5.91
C VAL A 101 2.65 -6.30 5.47
N GLY A 102 2.49 -6.77 4.24
CA GLY A 102 1.26 -7.35 3.70
C GLY A 102 1.30 -8.88 3.67
N ILE A 103 0.34 -9.49 2.98
CA ILE A 103 0.20 -10.96 2.87
C ILE A 103 0.81 -11.54 1.58
N ASN A 104 1.09 -10.69 0.59
CA ASN A 104 1.60 -11.10 -0.71
C ASN A 104 2.90 -11.91 -0.66
N PRO A 105 3.89 -11.57 0.21
CA PRO A 105 5.12 -12.36 0.29
C PRO A 105 4.90 -13.82 0.62
N THR A 106 4.03 -14.09 1.59
CA THR A 106 3.65 -15.45 1.99
C THR A 106 2.92 -16.17 0.86
N LEU A 107 2.04 -15.47 0.13
CA LEU A 107 1.29 -16.05 -0.97
C LEU A 107 2.14 -16.32 -2.21
N LEU A 108 3.29 -15.67 -2.39
CA LEU A 108 4.18 -15.94 -3.51
C LEU A 108 5.29 -16.94 -3.18
N ALA A 109 5.57 -17.22 -1.90
CA ALA A 109 6.60 -18.16 -1.49
C ALA A 109 6.42 -19.54 -2.16
N PRO A 110 7.50 -20.18 -2.65
CA PRO A 110 8.92 -19.78 -2.57
C PRO A 110 9.39 -18.85 -3.71
N SER A 111 8.49 -18.33 -4.54
CA SER A 111 8.83 -17.43 -5.64
C SER A 111 9.41 -16.11 -5.12
N GLN A 112 10.27 -15.48 -5.92
CA GLN A 112 10.85 -14.19 -5.59
C GLN A 112 9.82 -13.05 -5.71
N ILE A 113 9.81 -12.16 -4.72
CA ILE A 113 9.02 -10.92 -4.77
C ILE A 113 9.65 -9.96 -5.78
N PRO A 114 8.86 -9.32 -6.67
CA PRO A 114 9.39 -8.40 -7.66
C PRO A 114 10.18 -7.26 -7.02
N LEU A 115 11.21 -6.78 -7.73
CA LEU A 115 11.90 -5.54 -7.38
C LEU A 115 11.16 -4.39 -8.05
N VAL A 116 10.68 -3.45 -7.24
CA VAL A 116 10.00 -2.23 -7.69
C VAL A 116 11.04 -1.16 -8.03
N GLY A 117 10.84 -0.43 -9.12
CA GLY A 117 11.69 0.72 -9.44
C GLY A 117 13.01 0.35 -10.12
N ARG A 118 13.01 -0.67 -10.99
CA ARG A 118 14.20 -1.02 -11.77
C ARG A 118 14.52 0.02 -12.83
N GLY A 119 15.79 0.40 -12.94
CA GLY A 119 16.27 1.32 -13.99
C GLY A 119 15.91 2.80 -13.78
N VAL A 120 15.41 3.18 -12.60
CA VAL A 120 15.18 4.59 -12.22
C VAL A 120 16.15 5.04 -11.13
N HIS A 121 16.13 6.32 -10.78
CA HIS A 121 16.92 6.85 -9.67
C HIS A 121 16.62 6.08 -8.37
N SER A 122 17.68 5.67 -7.68
CA SER A 122 17.60 4.95 -6.41
C SER A 122 17.22 5.92 -5.29
N GLY A 123 16.00 5.82 -4.79
CA GLY A 123 15.48 6.63 -3.69
C GLY A 123 14.79 5.78 -2.63
N VAL A 124 14.60 6.34 -1.44
CA VAL A 124 13.83 5.68 -0.37
C VAL A 124 12.34 5.86 -0.61
N ILE A 125 11.61 4.76 -0.60
CA ILE A 125 10.15 4.71 -0.58
C ILE A 125 9.71 4.35 0.84
N LEU A 126 8.76 5.11 1.38
CA LEU A 126 8.06 4.73 2.61
C LEU A 126 6.74 4.09 2.22
N TYR A 127 6.44 2.89 2.71
CA TYR A 127 5.22 2.20 2.36
C TYR A 127 4.55 1.55 3.57
N HIS A 128 3.24 1.33 3.44
CA HIS A 128 2.47 0.56 4.41
C HIS A 128 1.23 -0.03 3.77
N GLN A 129 0.98 -1.31 4.02
CA GLN A 129 -0.23 -2.03 3.65
C GLN A 129 -1.23 -2.02 4.81
N GLY A 130 -2.51 -1.90 4.51
CA GLY A 130 -3.60 -2.00 5.47
C GLY A 130 -4.51 -3.14 5.07
N CYS A 131 -4.65 -4.15 5.91
CA CYS A 131 -5.56 -5.26 5.67
C CYS A 131 -6.57 -5.35 6.81
N LYS A 132 -7.85 -5.11 6.49
CA LYS A 132 -8.97 -5.33 7.40
C LYS A 132 -10.12 -6.01 6.65
N PRO A 133 -11.00 -6.75 7.34
CA PRO A 133 -12.16 -7.34 6.69
C PRO A 133 -12.97 -6.27 5.95
N GLY A 134 -13.12 -6.44 4.64
CA GLY A 134 -13.83 -5.50 3.77
C GLY A 134 -13.03 -4.28 3.29
N ASN A 135 -11.75 -4.14 3.62
CA ASN A 135 -10.94 -3.03 3.12
C ASN A 135 -9.45 -3.40 3.00
N LEU A 136 -8.86 -3.14 1.84
CA LEU A 136 -7.40 -3.14 1.65
C LEU A 136 -6.91 -1.73 1.38
N ALA A 137 -5.68 -1.43 1.81
CA ALA A 137 -5.02 -0.17 1.51
C ALA A 137 -3.53 -0.41 1.22
N ALA A 138 -2.97 0.35 0.30
CA ALA A 138 -1.53 0.42 0.08
C ALA A 138 -1.16 1.88 -0.15
N ILE A 139 -0.28 2.38 0.71
CA ILE A 139 0.22 3.76 0.64
C ILE A 139 1.71 3.69 0.35
N ASN A 140 2.14 4.36 -0.72
CA ASN A 140 3.54 4.48 -1.11
C ASN A 140 3.90 5.97 -1.18
N LEU A 141 4.78 6.43 -0.30
CA LEU A 141 5.28 7.80 -0.29
C LEU A 141 6.68 7.85 -0.91
N VAL A 142 6.93 8.89 -1.69
CA VAL A 142 8.23 9.20 -2.30
C VAL A 142 8.73 10.53 -1.72
N PRO A 143 9.38 10.53 -0.54
CA PRO A 143 9.74 11.75 0.17
C PRO A 143 10.54 12.75 -0.67
N GLU A 144 11.52 12.26 -1.43
CA GLU A 144 12.43 13.08 -2.22
C GLU A 144 11.70 14.00 -3.21
N ILE A 145 10.70 13.47 -3.92
CA ILE A 145 9.92 14.23 -4.90
C ILE A 145 8.57 14.71 -4.35
N ARG A 146 8.32 14.54 -3.05
CA ARG A 146 7.04 14.82 -2.38
C ARG A 146 5.84 14.18 -3.09
N GLY A 147 6.06 12.95 -3.55
CA GLY A 147 5.06 12.15 -4.25
C GLY A 147 4.35 11.17 -3.33
N ALA A 148 3.14 10.78 -3.70
CA ALA A 148 2.42 9.71 -3.04
C ALA A 148 1.53 8.94 -4.03
N VAL A 149 1.47 7.63 -3.87
CA VAL A 149 0.50 6.73 -4.50
C VAL A 149 -0.35 6.14 -3.37
N LEU A 150 -1.67 6.26 -3.52
CA LEU A 150 -2.64 5.77 -2.55
C LEU A 150 -3.61 4.83 -3.25
N VAL A 151 -3.69 3.59 -2.78
CA VAL A 151 -4.69 2.61 -3.23
C VAL A 151 -5.53 2.21 -2.04
N ILE A 152 -6.85 2.28 -2.18
CA ILE A 152 -7.82 1.83 -1.17
C ILE A 152 -8.90 1.06 -1.91
N THR A 153 -9.24 -0.13 -1.41
CA THR A 153 -10.28 -0.99 -1.99
C THR A 153 -11.28 -1.37 -0.91
N ASN A 154 -12.56 -1.44 -1.27
CA ASN A 154 -13.66 -1.78 -0.36
C ASN A 154 -13.99 -3.29 -0.38
N SER A 155 -12.98 -4.12 -0.64
CA SER A 155 -13.13 -5.57 -0.71
C SER A 155 -11.94 -6.24 -0.04
N LEU A 156 -12.19 -7.38 0.61
CA LEU A 156 -11.12 -8.32 0.92
C LEU A 156 -10.93 -9.22 -0.30
N ALA A 157 -9.76 -9.18 -0.92
CA ALA A 157 -9.43 -10.02 -2.07
C ALA A 157 -8.80 -11.35 -1.62
N LEU A 158 -8.56 -12.25 -2.58
CA LEU A 158 -7.82 -13.51 -2.35
C LEU A 158 -6.33 -13.26 -2.04
N ASN A 159 -5.85 -12.03 -2.25
CA ASN A 159 -4.49 -11.57 -2.02
C ASN A 159 -4.53 -10.11 -1.54
N ASP A 160 -3.36 -9.48 -1.38
CA ASP A 160 -3.29 -8.03 -1.18
C ASP A 160 -3.29 -7.32 -2.53
N ALA A 161 -4.46 -7.24 -3.17
CA ALA A 161 -4.62 -6.59 -4.46
C ALA A 161 -4.30 -5.08 -4.41
N ALA A 162 -4.48 -4.43 -3.25
CA ALA A 162 -4.15 -3.02 -3.10
C ALA A 162 -2.65 -2.80 -3.21
N ASP A 163 -1.84 -3.70 -2.63
CA ASP A 163 -0.39 -3.69 -2.73
C ASP A 163 0.09 -3.85 -4.18
N TRP A 164 -0.41 -4.84 -4.93
CA TRP A 164 -0.05 -5.00 -6.35
C TRP A 164 -0.39 -3.79 -7.22
N LEU A 165 -1.57 -3.20 -7.02
CA LEU A 165 -1.94 -1.96 -7.68
C LEU A 165 -1.05 -0.78 -7.24
N GLY A 166 -0.71 -0.73 -5.95
CA GLY A 166 0.15 0.31 -5.39
C GLY A 166 1.54 0.29 -6.02
N GLU A 167 2.13 -0.90 -6.17
CA GLU A 167 3.41 -1.09 -6.84
C GLU A 167 3.33 -0.80 -8.35
N LEU A 168 2.29 -1.27 -9.04
CA LEU A 168 2.02 -0.95 -10.46
C LEU A 168 1.97 0.57 -10.70
N TYR A 169 1.19 1.28 -9.90
CA TYR A 169 1.05 2.73 -10.04
C TYR A 169 2.33 3.47 -9.60
N LEU A 170 3.08 2.93 -8.64
CA LEU A 170 4.37 3.50 -8.25
C LEU A 170 5.39 3.40 -9.38
N GLU A 171 5.51 2.26 -10.07
CA GLU A 171 6.40 2.12 -11.22
C GLU A 171 6.00 3.05 -12.38
N ALA A 172 4.69 3.23 -12.58
CA ALA A 172 4.20 4.22 -13.53
C ALA A 172 4.55 5.65 -13.12
N TYR A 173 4.41 5.99 -11.84
CA TYR A 173 4.71 7.31 -11.28
C TYR A 173 6.20 7.65 -11.32
N LEU A 174 7.07 6.65 -11.13
CA LEU A 174 8.53 6.78 -11.20
C LEU A 174 9.08 6.72 -12.64
N ASP A 175 8.22 6.56 -13.65
CA ASP A 175 8.59 6.41 -15.07
C ASP A 175 9.53 5.22 -15.34
N VAL A 176 9.29 4.10 -14.65
CA VAL A 176 9.99 2.82 -14.89
C VAL A 176 9.68 2.33 -16.30
N LYS A 177 10.73 2.07 -17.08
CA LYS A 177 10.62 1.61 -18.48
C LYS A 177 10.36 0.11 -18.60
N GLN A 178 11.01 -0.70 -17.76
CA GLN A 178 10.82 -2.15 -17.71
C GLN A 178 10.01 -2.50 -16.46
N ARG A 179 8.69 -2.48 -16.60
CA ARG A 179 7.76 -2.70 -15.49
C ARG A 179 7.57 -4.17 -15.18
N ASN A 180 7.26 -4.46 -13.93
CA ASN A 180 6.86 -5.80 -13.49
C ASN A 180 5.50 -6.21 -14.08
N ASP A 181 5.29 -7.51 -14.24
CA ASP A 181 3.99 -8.08 -14.61
C ASP A 181 3.12 -8.29 -13.35
N TYR A 182 2.51 -7.20 -12.87
CA TYR A 182 1.65 -7.23 -11.69
C TYR A 182 0.37 -8.03 -11.88
N VAL A 183 -0.09 -8.23 -13.13
CA VAL A 183 -1.24 -9.09 -13.42
C VAL A 183 -0.87 -10.55 -13.17
N LEU A 184 0.32 -10.97 -13.60
CA LEU A 184 0.83 -12.30 -13.29
C LEU A 184 0.94 -12.53 -11.78
N PHE A 185 1.53 -11.59 -11.04
CA PHE A 185 1.68 -11.72 -9.57
C PHE A 185 0.33 -11.75 -8.84
N GLU A 186 -0.64 -10.95 -9.28
CA GLU A 186 -2.02 -10.99 -8.78
C GLU A 186 -2.63 -12.39 -8.99
N GLN A 187 -2.56 -12.92 -10.21
CA GLN A 187 -3.11 -14.23 -10.53
C GLN A 187 -2.41 -15.37 -9.78
N MET A 188 -1.09 -15.30 -9.61
CA MET A 188 -0.32 -16.29 -8.86
C MET A 188 -0.70 -16.27 -7.38
N SER A 189 -0.66 -15.10 -6.75
CA SER A 189 -0.98 -14.96 -5.32
C SER A 189 -2.44 -15.34 -5.02
N ALA A 190 -3.39 -15.01 -5.90
CA ALA A 190 -4.78 -15.42 -5.75
C ALA A 190 -4.96 -16.95 -5.89
N ARG A 191 -4.26 -17.59 -6.83
CA ARG A 191 -4.26 -19.05 -6.97
C ARG A 191 -3.69 -19.72 -5.73
N ASN A 192 -2.55 -19.25 -5.25
CA ASN A 192 -1.88 -19.82 -4.08
C ASN A 192 -2.73 -19.67 -2.81
N ALA A 193 -3.46 -18.56 -2.66
CA ALA A 193 -4.43 -18.41 -1.57
C ALA A 193 -5.55 -19.45 -1.63
N LEU A 194 -6.12 -19.70 -2.82
CA LEU A 194 -7.13 -20.74 -3.00
C LEU A 194 -6.60 -22.14 -2.68
N ASP A 195 -5.36 -22.43 -3.07
CA ASP A 195 -4.73 -23.72 -2.77
C ASP A 195 -4.46 -23.88 -1.27
N TRP A 196 -4.01 -22.81 -0.59
CA TRP A 196 -3.87 -22.78 0.86
C TRP A 196 -5.19 -23.11 1.57
N TYR A 197 -6.29 -22.47 1.16
CA TYR A 197 -7.63 -22.78 1.69
C TYR A 197 -8.03 -24.25 1.45
N ARG A 198 -7.63 -24.86 0.32
CA ARG A 198 -7.96 -26.27 0.01
C ARG A 198 -7.17 -27.26 0.84
N THR A 199 -5.96 -26.91 1.29
CA THR A 199 -5.06 -27.82 2.00
C THR A 199 -5.20 -27.76 3.51
N GLU A 200 -5.73 -26.67 4.07
CA GLU A 200 -5.85 -26.48 5.51
C GLU A 200 -6.94 -27.40 6.13
N PRO A 201 -6.59 -28.38 6.99
CA PRO A 201 -7.52 -29.39 7.49
C PRO A 201 -8.69 -28.82 8.30
N GLU A 202 -8.46 -27.77 9.07
CA GLU A 202 -9.52 -27.07 9.81
C GLU A 202 -10.51 -26.37 8.88
N TYR A 203 -10.03 -25.83 7.75
CA TYR A 203 -10.86 -25.16 6.77
C TYR A 203 -11.68 -26.16 5.95
N ARG A 204 -11.14 -27.34 5.59
CA ARG A 204 -11.90 -28.42 4.94
C ARG A 204 -13.13 -28.86 5.74
N ARG A 205 -13.04 -28.84 7.08
CA ARG A 205 -14.17 -29.16 7.96
C ARG A 205 -15.27 -28.10 7.90
N LYS A 206 -14.91 -26.82 7.76
CA LYS A 206 -15.87 -25.69 7.65
C LYS A 206 -16.38 -25.47 6.22
N THR A 207 -15.63 -25.84 5.18
CA THR A 207 -15.96 -25.55 3.77
C THR A 207 -16.59 -26.66 2.96
N ARG A 208 -16.87 -27.82 3.57
CA ARG A 208 -17.68 -28.87 2.92
C ARG A 208 -19.09 -28.36 2.52
N ASN A 209 -19.57 -27.27 3.15
CA ASN A 209 -20.78 -26.54 2.75
C ASN A 209 -20.51 -25.30 1.87
N PHE A 210 -19.28 -24.79 1.81
CA PHE A 210 -18.91 -23.48 1.19
C PHE A 210 -18.37 -23.62 -0.26
N LEU A 211 -17.87 -24.80 -0.64
CA LEU A 211 -17.21 -25.03 -1.94
C LEU A 211 -18.18 -25.16 -3.14
N HIS A 212 -19.48 -25.39 -2.92
CA HIS A 212 -20.50 -25.32 -3.97
C HIS A 212 -20.73 -23.87 -4.44
N ILE A 213 -20.53 -22.89 -3.54
CA ILE A 213 -20.82 -21.46 -3.71
C ILE A 213 -19.75 -20.75 -4.55
N PHE A 214 -18.47 -21.04 -4.34
CA PHE A 214 -17.37 -20.38 -5.07
C PHE A 214 -17.32 -20.74 -6.57
N ARG A 215 -17.80 -21.93 -6.95
CA ARG A 215 -17.80 -22.39 -8.34
C ARG A 215 -18.83 -21.65 -9.21
N LEU A 216 -19.87 -21.06 -8.60
CA LEU A 216 -20.93 -20.30 -9.27
C LEU A 216 -20.59 -18.81 -9.48
N MET A 217 -19.63 -18.25 -8.73
CA MET A 217 -19.27 -16.82 -8.78
C MET A 217 -18.13 -16.47 -9.76
N MET A 218 -17.31 -17.45 -10.17
CA MET A 218 -16.10 -17.23 -10.97
C MET A 218 -16.32 -16.60 -12.37
N PRO A 219 -17.40 -16.87 -13.12
CA PRO A 219 -17.56 -16.25 -14.45
C PRO A 219 -17.81 -14.73 -14.41
N ARG A 220 -18.27 -14.18 -13.27
CA ARG A 220 -18.69 -12.77 -13.16
C ARG A 220 -17.67 -11.87 -12.46
N CYS A 221 -16.83 -12.40 -11.58
CA CYS A 221 -15.85 -11.60 -10.83
C CYS A 221 -14.65 -11.17 -11.68
N VAL A 222 -14.17 -12.03 -12.59
CA VAL A 222 -13.08 -11.67 -13.52
C VAL A 222 -13.52 -10.55 -14.48
N ALA A 223 -14.80 -10.53 -14.88
CA ALA A 223 -15.35 -9.48 -15.73
C ALA A 223 -15.66 -8.17 -14.96
N SER A 224 -15.96 -8.22 -13.66
CA SER A 224 -16.27 -7.03 -12.86
C SER A 224 -15.02 -6.35 -12.30
N GLN A 225 -13.92 -7.10 -12.07
CA GLN A 225 -12.63 -6.49 -11.71
C GLN A 225 -12.05 -5.59 -12.82
N ILE A 226 -12.44 -5.82 -14.08
CA ILE A 226 -12.12 -4.96 -15.23
C ILE A 226 -13.01 -3.70 -15.28
N LYS A 227 -14.13 -3.64 -14.53
CA LYS A 227 -15.07 -2.51 -14.47
C LYS A 227 -14.98 -1.70 -13.17
N LEU A 228 -13.83 -1.66 -12.49
CA LEU A 228 -13.64 -0.70 -11.40
C LEU A 228 -13.53 0.72 -11.97
N ARG A 229 -14.47 1.60 -11.58
CA ARG A 229 -14.33 3.05 -11.78
C ARG A 229 -13.25 3.57 -10.85
N PHE A 230 -12.02 3.62 -11.33
CA PHE A 230 -10.92 4.30 -10.65
C PHE A 230 -11.03 5.82 -10.88
N LYS A 231 -11.08 6.60 -9.80
CA LYS A 231 -10.83 8.05 -9.87
C LYS A 231 -9.34 8.27 -9.68
N LEU A 232 -8.64 8.55 -10.79
CA LEU A 232 -7.25 8.97 -10.80
C LEU A 232 -7.16 10.42 -10.30
N TYR A 233 -6.27 10.69 -9.35
CA TYR A 233 -5.87 12.05 -9.00
C TYR A 233 -4.36 12.18 -9.25
N SER A 234 -3.97 12.77 -10.38
CA SER A 234 -2.61 13.25 -10.61
C SER A 234 -2.58 14.76 -10.38
N LEU A 235 -1.81 15.25 -9.39
CA LEU A 235 -1.54 16.69 -9.27
C LEU A 235 -0.31 17.05 -10.11
N PHE A 236 -0.49 18.01 -11.01
CA PHE A 236 0.54 18.57 -11.89
C PHE A 236 1.66 19.25 -11.10
N ARG A 237 2.90 19.13 -11.63
CA ARG A 237 4.06 19.92 -11.21
C ARG A 237 3.72 21.42 -11.26
N SER A 238 4.02 22.14 -10.18
CA SER A 238 4.09 23.60 -10.20
C SER A 238 5.15 24.04 -11.20
N SER A 239 4.73 24.70 -12.28
CA SER A 239 5.63 25.37 -13.23
C SER A 239 6.27 26.58 -12.54
N HIS A 240 7.58 26.54 -12.33
CA HIS A 240 8.36 27.74 -12.08
C HIS A 240 8.50 28.53 -13.39
N SER A 241 8.07 29.79 -13.37
CA SER A 241 8.42 30.79 -14.38
C SER A 241 9.93 31.07 -14.33
N PRO A 242 10.62 31.23 -15.48
CA PRO A 242 11.99 31.73 -15.47
C PRO A 242 11.99 33.22 -15.15
N VAL A 243 12.68 33.57 -14.07
CA VAL A 243 13.10 34.94 -13.73
C VAL A 243 14.06 35.41 -14.83
N GLY A 244 13.75 36.53 -15.48
CA GLY A 244 14.63 37.16 -16.47
C GLY A 244 15.90 37.73 -15.83
N PRO A 245 16.99 37.92 -16.60
CA PRO A 245 18.20 38.52 -16.07
C PRO A 245 18.05 40.05 -15.98
N ALA A 246 18.45 40.58 -14.82
CA ALA A 246 18.67 42.01 -14.61
C ALA A 246 20.04 42.43 -15.18
N GLY A 247 20.02 43.52 -15.93
CA GLY A 247 21.06 44.49 -16.25
C GLY A 247 22.55 44.14 -16.14
N GLY A 248 23.21 44.25 -17.29
CA GLY A 248 24.60 44.67 -17.51
C GLY A 248 24.67 45.37 -18.86
#